data_AF-F0YVX5-F1
#
_entry.id   AF-F0YVX5-F1
#
_cell.length_a   1.000
_cell.length_b   1.000
_cell.length_c   1.000
_cell.angle_alpha   90.00
_cell.angle_beta   90.00
_cell.angle_gamma   90.00
#
_symmetry.space_group_name_H-M   'P 1'
#
loop_
_entity.id
_entity.type
_entity.pdbx_description
1 polymer ?
#
loop_
_entity_poly.entity_id
_entity_poly.type
_entity_poly.pdbx_seq_one_letter_code
_entity_poly.pdbx_strand_id
1 'polypeptide(L)' 'MKDEIDISQCKFFNEVKPRIDDWLDYYNNERYQWQLAKLSPNEYYQYITTGNYPLKGIIQEPKKEEEI' A
#
# COMPACT_ATOMS: atom_id res chain seq x y z
N MET A 1 -1.55 0.22 -11.12
CA MET A 1 -2.88 -0.42 -10.98
C MET A 1 -2.72 -1.93 -11.07
N LYS A 2 -3.79 -2.72 -10.90
CA LYS A 2 -3.76 -4.17 -11.13
C LYS A 2 -3.17 -4.56 -12.50
N ASP A 3 -3.26 -3.65 -13.47
CA ASP A 3 -2.65 -3.75 -14.80
C ASP A 3 -1.11 -3.76 -14.81
N GLU A 4 -0.45 -3.51 -13.67
CA GLU A 4 0.99 -3.61 -13.51
C GLU A 4 1.48 -5.07 -13.39
N ILE A 5 0.58 -6.05 -13.23
CA ILE A 5 0.94 -7.47 -13.08
C ILE A 5 0.80 -8.18 -14.43
N ASP A 6 1.93 -8.57 -15.02
CA ASP A 6 1.92 -9.44 -16.21
C ASP A 6 1.79 -10.92 -15.83
N ILE A 7 0.59 -11.46 -16.07
CA ILE A 7 0.28 -12.90 -15.93
C ILE A 7 0.01 -13.56 -17.28
N SER A 8 0.27 -12.87 -18.40
CA SER A 8 -0.05 -13.36 -19.75
C SER A 8 0.65 -14.67 -20.12
N GLN A 9 1.82 -14.91 -19.53
CA GLN A 9 2.63 -16.11 -19.76
C GLN A 9 2.32 -17.26 -18.79
N CYS A 10 1.50 -17.04 -17.76
CA CYS A 10 1.13 -18.10 -16.82
C CYS A 10 0.13 -19.06 -17.45
N LYS A 11 0.39 -20.36 -17.32
CA LYS A 11 -0.48 -21.44 -17.82
C LYS A 11 -1.17 -22.19 -16.70
N PHE A 12 -0.58 -22.16 -15.50
CA PHE A 12 -1.05 -22.88 -14.34
C PHE A 12 -1.22 -21.96 -13.12
N PHE A 13 -2.11 -22.35 -12.22
CA PHE A 13 -2.43 -21.57 -11.02
C PHE A 13 -1.19 -21.31 -10.13
N ASN A 14 -0.30 -22.29 -10.01
CA ASN A 14 0.93 -22.19 -9.24
C ASN A 14 1.93 -21.16 -9.80
N GLU A 15 1.77 -20.72 -11.05
CA GLU A 15 2.56 -19.64 -11.66
C GLU A 15 1.93 -18.26 -11.41
N VAL A 16 0.59 -18.20 -11.36
CA VAL A 16 -0.16 -16.95 -11.12
C VAL A 16 -0.08 -16.54 -9.66
N LYS A 17 -0.28 -17.49 -8.74
CA LYS A 17 -0.34 -17.23 -7.30
C LYS A 17 0.86 -16.41 -6.78
N PRO A 18 2.13 -16.81 -7.00
CA PRO A 18 3.27 -16.07 -6.48
C PRO A 18 3.32 -14.63 -7.03
N ARG A 19 2.98 -14.41 -8.30
CA ARG A 19 2.95 -13.04 -8.88
C ARG A 19 1.91 -12.13 -8.22
N ILE A 20 0.75 -12.70 -7.88
CA ILE A 20 -0.29 -11.97 -7.15
C ILE A 20 0.12 -11.72 -5.70
N ASP A 21 0.70 -12.73 -5.03
CA ASP A 21 1.19 -12.60 -3.65
C ASP A 21 2.27 -11.50 -3.56
N ASP A 22 3.25 -11.51 -4.46
CA ASP A 22 4.33 -10.52 -4.53
C ASP A 22 3.77 -9.10 -4.77
N TRP A 23 2.80 -8.97 -5.68
CA TRP A 23 2.15 -7.68 -5.92
C TRP A 23 1.35 -7.20 -4.72
N LEU A 24 0.64 -8.10 -4.03
CA LEU A 24 -0.10 -7.76 -2.82
C LEU A 24 0.83 -7.28 -1.71
N ASP A 25 1.97 -7.93 -1.54
CA ASP A 25 2.97 -7.54 -0.55
C ASP A 25 3.52 -6.15 -0.85
N TYR A 26 4.01 -5.94 -2.08
CA TYR A 26 4.48 -4.63 -2.55
C TYR A 26 3.42 -3.54 -2.39
N TYR A 27 2.18 -3.80 -2.84
CA TYR A 27 1.11 -2.80 -2.79
C TYR A 27 0.76 -2.43 -1.34
N ASN A 28 0.66 -3.41 -0.45
CA ASN A 28 0.20 -3.17 0.91
C ASN A 28 1.28 -2.63 1.84
N ASN A 29 2.57 -2.91 1.57
CA ASN A 29 3.67 -2.57 2.46
C ASN A 29 4.62 -1.49 1.91
N GLU A 30 4.78 -1.38 0.59
CA GLU A 30 5.82 -0.53 -0.02
C GLU A 30 5.27 0.60 -0.87
N ARG A 31 4.02 0.51 -1.34
CA ARG A 31 3.42 1.53 -2.20
C ARG A 31 2.78 2.65 -1.37
N TYR A 32 3.56 3.69 -1.11
CA TYR A 32 3.08 4.90 -0.43
C TYR A 32 2.10 5.71 -1.30
N GLN A 33 0.98 6.14 -0.70
CA GLN A 33 -0.09 6.84 -1.42
C GLN A 33 -0.40 8.20 -0.78
N TRP A 34 -0.49 9.25 -1.60
CA TRP A 34 -0.78 10.62 -1.14
C TRP A 34 -2.07 10.72 -0.33
N GLN A 35 -3.13 10.04 -0.79
CA GLN A 35 -4.44 10.01 -0.13
C GLN A 35 -4.45 9.23 1.18
N LEU A 36 -3.44 8.40 1.44
CA LEU A 36 -3.29 7.63 2.68
C LEU A 36 -2.31 8.30 3.64
N ALA A 37 -2.37 9.62 3.76
CA ALA A 37 -1.42 10.39 4.56
C ALA A 37 0.06 10.11 4.21
N LYS A 38 0.35 9.81 2.92
CA LYS A 38 1.66 9.38 2.43
C LYS A 38 2.17 8.11 3.12
N LEU A 39 1.30 7.14 3.40
CA LEU A 39 1.62 5.83 3.96
C LEU A 39 1.28 4.72 2.97
N SER A 40 1.88 3.55 3.16
CA SER A 40 1.36 2.32 2.54
C SER A 40 0.00 1.93 3.17
N PRO A 41 -0.82 1.11 2.51
CA PRO A 41 -2.10 0.67 3.05
C PRO A 41 -2.04 0.06 4.46
N ASN A 42 -1.05 -0.80 4.74
CA ASN A 42 -0.90 -1.42 6.06
C ASN A 42 -0.47 -0.41 7.12
N GLU A 43 0.49 0.47 6.80
CA GLU A 43 0.90 1.54 7.71
C GLU A 43 -0.23 2.52 8.00
N TYR A 44 -1.03 2.86 6.99
CA TYR A 44 -2.20 3.71 7.17
C TYR A 44 -3.21 3.06 8.09
N TYR A 45 -3.50 1.76 7.91
CA TYR A 45 -4.38 1.01 8.81
C TYR A 45 -3.87 1.05 10.27
N GLN A 46 -2.58 0.83 10.49
CA GLN A 46 -1.99 0.94 11.83
C GLN A 46 -2.08 2.36 12.38
N TYR A 47 -1.85 3.38 11.56
CA TYR A 47 -1.96 4.78 11.96
C TYR A 47 -3.39 5.16 12.36
N ILE A 48 -4.41 4.84 11.56
CA ILE A 48 -5.80 5.21 11.88
C ILE A 48 -6.36 4.46 13.09
N THR A 49 -5.86 3.25 13.36
CA THR A 49 -6.30 2.44 14.50
C THR A 49 -5.58 2.79 15.80
N THR A 50 -4.31 3.22 15.73
CA THR A 50 -3.49 3.50 16.93
C THR A 50 -3.25 4.98 17.19
N GLY A 51 -3.42 5.83 16.18
CA GLY A 51 -3.03 7.24 16.20
C GLY A 51 -1.52 7.50 16.05
N ASN A 52 -0.69 6.46 15.92
CA ASN A 52 0.76 6.59 15.82
C ASN A 52 1.20 6.76 14.36
N TYR A 53 1.64 7.97 13.99
CA TYR A 53 2.12 8.23 12.62
C TYR A 53 3.55 7.66 12.43
N PRO A 54 3.76 6.68 11.53
CA PRO A 54 5.02 5.93 11.47
C PRO A 54 6.19 6.73 10.90
N LEU A 55 5.93 7.79 10.11
CA LEU A 55 6.96 8.64 9.51
C LEU A 55 7.22 9.93 10.32
N LYS A 56 6.73 9.98 11.57
CA LYS A 56 6.91 11.15 12.45
C LYS A 56 8.40 11.43 12.67
N GLY A 57 8.81 12.67 12.40
CA GLY A 57 10.20 13.12 12.52
C GLY A 57 11.04 12.94 11.26
N ILE A 58 10.54 12.20 10.26
CA ILE A 58 11.13 12.12 8.92
C ILE A 58 10.45 13.15 8.02
N ILE A 59 9.12 13.13 8.00
CA ILE A 59 8.29 14.11 7.28
C ILE A 59 7.26 14.74 8.22
N GLN A 60 6.74 15.89 7.81
CA GLN A 60 5.58 16.47 8.48
C GLN A 60 4.35 15.62 8.18
N GLU A 61 3.65 15.23 9.25
CA GLU A 61 2.36 14.57 9.16
C GLU A 61 1.40 15.43 8.32
N PRO A 62 0.78 14.87 7.27
CA PRO A 62 -0.20 15.61 6.48
C PRO A 62 -1.34 16.09 7.38
N LYS A 63 -1.74 17.35 7.21
CA LYS A 63 -2.97 17.84 7.84
C LYS A 63 -4.12 16.96 7.35
N LYS A 64 -4.97 16.49 8.26
CA LYS A 64 -6.23 15.84 7.87
C LYS A 64 -6.97 16.83 6.98
N GLU A 65 -7.22 16.47 5.72
CA GLU A 65 -8.12 17.24 4.88
C GLU A 65 -9.46 17.24 5.59
N GLU A 66 -9.88 18.41 6.08
CA GLU A 66 -11.22 18.59 6.61
C GLU A 66 -12.18 18.30 5.45
N GLU A 67 -13.00 17.25 5.57
CA GLU A 67 -14.06 16.96 4.61
C GLU A 67 -14.94 18.22 4.50
N ILE A 68 -14.92 18.85 3.33
CA ILE A 68 -15.75 20.02 2.97
C ILE A 68 -17.19 19.57 2.76
#